data_AF-A0A7J4PSL3-F1
#
_entry.id   AF-A0A7J4PSL3-F1
#
_cell.length_a   1.000
_cell.length_b   1.000
_cell.length_c   1.000
_cell.angle_alpha   90.00
_cell.angle_beta   90.00
_cell.angle_gamma   90.00
#
_symmetry.space_group_name_H-M   'P 1'
#
loop_
_entity.id
_entity.type
_entity.pdbx_description
1 polymer ?
#
loop_
_entity_poly.entity_id
_entity_poly.type
_entity_poly.pdbx_seq_one_letter_code
_entity_poly.pdbx_strand_id
1 'polypeptide(L)'
;CGVFNSKEDATKREPIEENNLGNKQSDEIITTEDEYEGYYIVKTIIRDIIDAKRVNIRDVKSYCNVLLDDNNRKPICRLYFNSSQKYIGLIDGQKNEERMPIDDLDEIYEYADRLKSTVKSYDVNEAASESNGVRGTYIDHFELNGVKYEVDSWKSMLLKICGLMLTAHKGQFDNVLSLGGRKRAYFSKNPTELRSPEPITGTDIYVETSHSADRIVKLSRDIISLFGYSEDDISINTK
;
A
#
# COMPACT_ATOMS: atom_id res chain seq x y z
N CYS A 1 -87.12 -18.66 -29.59
CA CYS A 1 -87.28 -17.27 -29.10
C CYS A 1 -87.10 -17.29 -27.60
N GLY A 2 -85.92 -16.94 -27.08
CA GLY A 2 -85.60 -15.60 -26.56
C GLY A 2 -85.60 -15.69 -25.03
N VAL A 3 -84.82 -14.99 -24.21
CA VAL A 3 -83.84 -13.90 -24.37
C VAL A 3 -82.93 -14.00 -23.12
N PHE A 4 -81.61 -13.88 -23.27
CA PHE A 4 -80.66 -13.73 -22.16
C PHE A 4 -80.75 -12.30 -21.60
N ASN A 5 -80.77 -12.13 -20.28
CA ASN A 5 -80.44 -10.83 -19.68
C ASN A 5 -79.76 -10.97 -18.30
N SER A 6 -78.51 -10.53 -18.32
CA SER A 6 -77.59 -9.95 -17.33
C SER A 6 -78.14 -9.56 -15.95
N LYS A 7 -77.42 -9.97 -14.90
CA LYS A 7 -77.22 -9.16 -13.68
C LYS A 7 -75.77 -9.31 -13.20
N GLU A 8 -75.05 -8.20 -13.27
CA GLU A 8 -73.75 -7.97 -12.63
C GLU A 8 -73.97 -7.74 -11.13
N ASP A 9 -73.15 -8.36 -10.28
CA ASP A 9 -73.09 -8.09 -8.85
C ASP A 9 -71.68 -7.59 -8.51
N ALA A 10 -71.63 -6.41 -7.90
CA ALA A 10 -70.43 -5.61 -7.70
C ALA A 10 -69.78 -5.98 -6.36
N THR A 11 -68.62 -6.64 -6.39
CA THR A 11 -67.81 -6.86 -5.19
C THR A 11 -66.79 -5.73 -5.02
N LYS A 12 -66.97 -4.93 -3.97
CA LYS A 12 -66.03 -3.93 -3.46
C LYS A 12 -64.66 -4.56 -3.20
N ARG A 13 -63.58 -3.96 -3.71
CA ARG A 13 -62.19 -4.28 -3.34
C ARG A 13 -61.63 -3.14 -2.51
N GLU A 14 -61.18 -3.45 -1.30
CA GLU A 14 -60.42 -2.53 -0.43
C GLU A 14 -58.99 -2.33 -0.99
N PRO A 15 -58.34 -1.18 -0.72
CA PRO A 15 -56.99 -0.90 -1.22
C PRO A 15 -55.97 -1.77 -0.49
N ILE A 16 -55.09 -2.43 -1.25
CA ILE A 16 -53.95 -3.19 -0.72
C ILE A 16 -52.86 -2.17 -0.36
N GLU A 17 -52.49 -2.11 0.91
CA GLU A 17 -51.39 -1.29 1.42
C GLU A 17 -50.05 -1.74 0.80
N GLU A 18 -49.40 -0.82 0.07
CA GLU A 18 -48.01 -0.96 -0.34
C GLU A 18 -47.10 -0.94 0.89
N ASN A 19 -46.67 -2.12 1.33
CA ASN A 19 -45.59 -2.25 2.29
C ASN A 19 -44.28 -1.74 1.65
N ASN A 20 -43.96 -0.47 1.93
CA ASN A 20 -42.62 0.09 1.83
C ASN A 20 -41.68 -0.66 2.79
N LEU A 21 -41.16 -1.80 2.36
CA LEU A 21 -40.00 -2.43 2.98
C LEU A 21 -38.78 -1.59 2.63
N GLY A 22 -38.47 -0.65 3.52
CA GLY A 22 -37.23 0.10 3.51
C GLY A 22 -36.05 -0.87 3.43
N ASN A 23 -35.36 -0.83 2.29
CA ASN A 23 -34.15 -1.58 2.04
C ASN A 23 -33.05 -1.04 2.98
N LYS A 24 -32.91 -1.65 4.15
CA LYS A 24 -31.68 -1.57 4.94
C LYS A 24 -30.62 -2.33 4.15
N GLN A 25 -29.94 -1.64 3.24
CA GLN A 25 -28.71 -2.13 2.65
C GLN A 25 -27.74 -2.46 3.79
N SER A 26 -27.36 -3.73 3.85
CA SER A 26 -26.24 -4.17 4.68
C SER A 26 -25.00 -3.35 4.30
N ASP A 27 -24.23 -2.93 5.30
CA ASP A 27 -22.92 -2.26 5.17
C ASP A 27 -21.83 -3.20 4.59
N GLU A 28 -22.24 -4.26 3.88
CA GLU A 28 -21.37 -5.27 3.30
C GLU A 28 -20.82 -4.75 1.97
N ILE A 29 -19.49 -4.83 1.83
CA ILE A 29 -18.81 -4.48 0.58
C ILE A 29 -19.14 -5.58 -0.42
N ILE A 30 -20.01 -5.28 -1.39
CA ILE A 30 -20.43 -6.20 -2.44
C ILE A 30 -19.91 -5.65 -3.76
N THR A 31 -18.99 -6.41 -4.38
CA THR A 31 -18.50 -6.10 -5.72
C THR A 31 -19.61 -6.30 -6.75
N THR A 32 -19.91 -5.25 -7.50
CA THR A 32 -20.98 -5.20 -8.49
C THR A 32 -20.61 -5.89 -9.80
N GLU A 33 -21.61 -6.23 -10.63
CA GLU A 33 -21.39 -6.84 -11.95
C GLU A 33 -20.53 -5.94 -12.84
N ASP A 34 -20.82 -4.63 -12.87
CA ASP A 34 -20.05 -3.63 -13.61
C ASP A 34 -18.57 -3.59 -13.17
N GLU A 35 -18.30 -3.73 -11.87
CA GLU A 35 -16.93 -3.76 -11.36
C GLU A 35 -16.20 -5.05 -11.77
N TYR A 36 -16.89 -6.19 -11.78
CA TYR A 36 -16.33 -7.43 -12.31
C TYR A 36 -16.03 -7.33 -13.80
N GLU A 37 -16.96 -6.77 -14.58
CA GLU A 37 -16.80 -6.59 -16.03
C GLU A 37 -15.62 -5.65 -16.33
N GLY A 38 -15.58 -4.48 -15.71
CA GLY A 38 -14.44 -3.56 -15.85
C GLY A 38 -13.12 -4.19 -15.42
N TYR A 39 -13.10 -4.97 -14.34
CA TYR A 39 -11.93 -5.73 -13.95
C TYR A 39 -11.49 -6.76 -14.99
N TYR A 40 -12.42 -7.50 -15.61
CA TYR A 40 -12.08 -8.47 -16.65
C TYR A 40 -11.56 -7.80 -17.92
N ILE A 41 -12.08 -6.62 -18.27
CA ILE A 41 -11.54 -5.80 -19.37
C ILE A 41 -10.10 -5.42 -19.06
N VAL A 42 -9.83 -4.81 -17.89
CA VAL A 42 -8.47 -4.44 -17.47
C VAL A 42 -7.54 -5.65 -17.43
N LYS A 43 -8.01 -6.78 -16.86
CA LYS A 43 -7.25 -8.03 -16.80
C LYS A 43 -6.90 -8.57 -18.18
N THR A 44 -7.80 -8.42 -19.15
CA THR A 44 -7.60 -8.82 -20.55
C THR A 44 -6.67 -7.88 -21.31
N ILE A 45 -6.62 -6.59 -20.94
CA ILE A 45 -5.61 -5.67 -21.48
C ILE A 45 -4.22 -6.01 -20.93
N ILE A 46 -4.13 -6.33 -19.64
CA ILE A 46 -2.85 -6.52 -18.93
C ILE A 46 -2.22 -7.89 -19.19
N ARG A 47 -3.00 -8.93 -19.49
CA ARG A 47 -2.46 -10.27 -19.82
C ARG A 47 -1.48 -10.31 -21.00
N ASP A 48 -1.47 -9.27 -21.83
CA ASP A 48 -0.53 -9.16 -22.96
C ASP A 48 0.92 -8.97 -22.51
N ILE A 49 1.13 -8.48 -21.27
CA ILE A 49 2.46 -8.12 -20.77
C ILE A 49 2.88 -8.89 -19.51
N ILE A 50 1.93 -9.46 -18.76
CA ILE A 50 2.19 -10.23 -17.53
C ILE A 50 1.17 -11.38 -17.35
N ASP A 51 1.44 -12.32 -16.44
CA ASP A 51 0.47 -13.36 -16.07
C ASP A 51 -0.78 -12.74 -15.43
N ALA A 52 -1.96 -13.07 -15.97
CA ALA A 52 -3.25 -12.63 -15.45
C ALA A 52 -3.51 -13.01 -13.97
N LYS A 53 -2.83 -14.04 -13.44
CA LYS A 53 -2.91 -14.41 -12.01
C LYS A 53 -2.37 -13.31 -11.08
N ARG A 54 -1.49 -12.45 -11.59
CA ARG A 54 -0.95 -11.29 -10.87
C ARG A 54 -1.93 -10.11 -10.82
N VAL A 55 -3.04 -10.16 -11.55
CA VAL A 55 -4.03 -9.09 -11.59
C VAL A 55 -5.19 -9.47 -10.69
N ASN A 56 -5.35 -8.71 -9.61
CA ASN A 56 -6.33 -8.93 -8.54
C ASN A 56 -7.29 -7.74 -8.45
N ILE A 57 -8.46 -7.97 -7.86
CA ILE A 57 -9.46 -6.94 -7.59
C ILE A 57 -9.71 -6.86 -6.08
N ARG A 58 -9.91 -5.65 -5.55
CA ARG A 58 -10.29 -5.41 -4.15
C ARG A 58 -11.25 -4.23 -4.07
N ASP A 59 -12.48 -4.50 -3.69
CA ASP A 59 -13.48 -3.47 -3.46
C ASP A 59 -13.24 -2.76 -2.12
N VAL A 60 -13.34 -1.43 -2.12
CA VAL A 60 -13.15 -0.57 -0.95
C VAL A 60 -14.30 0.42 -0.75
N LYS A 61 -15.53 0.06 -1.16
CA LYS A 61 -16.80 0.81 -1.01
C LYS A 61 -16.90 2.09 -1.84
N SER A 62 -15.84 2.89 -1.93
CA SER A 62 -15.80 4.11 -2.75
C SER A 62 -15.40 3.83 -4.20
N TYR A 63 -14.70 2.72 -4.44
CA TYR A 63 -14.24 2.27 -5.75
C TYR A 63 -13.81 0.80 -5.68
N CYS A 64 -13.69 0.18 -6.84
CA CYS A 64 -13.07 -1.12 -6.99
C CYS A 64 -11.61 -0.99 -7.43
N ASN A 65 -10.69 -1.54 -6.66
CA ASN A 65 -9.26 -1.40 -6.88
C ASN A 65 -8.74 -2.58 -7.72
N VAL A 66 -8.14 -2.30 -8.88
CA VAL A 66 -7.45 -3.32 -9.66
C VAL A 66 -5.96 -3.24 -9.34
N LEU A 67 -5.42 -4.31 -8.77
CA LEU A 67 -4.08 -4.38 -8.17
C LEU A 67 -3.18 -5.34 -8.93
N LEU A 68 -1.89 -5.01 -8.98
CA LEU A 68 -0.84 -5.95 -9.33
C LEU A 68 -0.33 -6.66 -8.06
N ASP A 69 -0.18 -7.98 -8.11
CA ASP A 69 0.32 -8.85 -7.04
C ASP A 69 -0.43 -8.72 -5.71
N ASP A 70 -1.74 -8.46 -5.77
CA ASP A 70 -2.60 -8.17 -4.59
C ASP A 70 -2.01 -7.10 -3.62
N ASN A 71 -1.24 -6.15 -4.17
CA ASN A 71 -0.49 -5.19 -3.39
C ASN A 71 -1.06 -3.77 -3.51
N ASN A 72 -1.55 -3.21 -2.39
CA ASN A 72 -2.10 -1.84 -2.33
C ASN A 72 -1.11 -0.73 -2.75
N ARG A 73 0.19 -1.04 -2.89
CA ARG A 73 1.23 -0.11 -3.38
C ARG A 73 1.51 -0.22 -4.88
N LYS A 74 0.89 -1.20 -5.55
CA LYS A 74 0.93 -1.43 -6.99
C LYS A 74 -0.49 -1.37 -7.61
N PRO A 75 -1.29 -0.29 -7.42
CA PRO A 75 -2.57 -0.16 -8.10
C PRO A 75 -2.39 0.01 -9.61
N ILE A 76 -3.12 -0.75 -10.41
CA ILE A 76 -3.16 -0.62 -11.87
C ILE A 76 -4.12 0.51 -12.24
N CYS A 77 -5.35 0.43 -11.73
CA CYS A 77 -6.35 1.48 -11.85
C CYS A 77 -7.41 1.34 -10.75
N ARG A 78 -8.31 2.33 -10.67
CA ARG A 78 -9.46 2.32 -9.78
C ARG A 78 -10.74 2.48 -10.59
N LEU A 79 -11.72 1.63 -10.36
CA LEU A 79 -13.02 1.67 -11.05
C LEU A 79 -14.02 2.37 -10.13
N TYR A 80 -14.48 3.55 -10.54
CA TYR A 80 -15.46 4.36 -9.79
C TYR A 80 -16.83 4.20 -10.45
N PHE A 81 -17.50 3.07 -10.20
CA PHE A 81 -18.77 2.74 -10.85
C PHE A 81 -19.99 2.89 -9.92
N ASN A 82 -19.78 3.39 -8.70
CA ASN A 82 -20.81 3.56 -7.67
C ASN A 82 -21.77 4.75 -7.92
N SER A 83 -21.56 5.52 -8.99
CA SER A 83 -22.38 6.69 -9.35
C SER A 83 -22.92 6.60 -10.78
N SER A 84 -23.90 7.44 -11.11
CA SER A 84 -24.50 7.48 -12.46
C SER A 84 -23.47 7.77 -13.56
N GLN A 85 -22.51 8.66 -13.30
CA GLN A 85 -21.32 8.79 -14.13
C GLN A 85 -20.27 7.80 -13.63
N LYS A 86 -19.74 6.97 -14.54
CA LYS A 86 -18.62 6.07 -14.26
C LYS A 86 -17.29 6.78 -14.53
N TYR A 87 -16.25 6.41 -13.78
CA TYR A 87 -14.89 6.89 -14.02
C TYR A 87 -13.87 5.76 -13.89
N ILE A 88 -12.79 5.87 -14.66
CA ILE A 88 -11.55 5.10 -14.44
C ILE A 88 -10.47 6.02 -13.86
N GLY A 89 -9.97 5.67 -12.69
CA GLY A 89 -8.82 6.30 -12.05
C GLY A 89 -7.52 5.69 -12.56
N LEU A 90 -6.76 6.45 -13.34
CA LEU A 90 -5.50 6.02 -13.96
C LEU A 90 -4.32 6.51 -13.13
N ILE A 91 -3.39 5.59 -12.83
CA ILE A 91 -2.24 5.86 -11.96
C ILE A 91 -1.02 6.22 -12.82
N ASP A 92 -0.41 7.38 -12.56
CA ASP A 92 0.80 7.83 -13.24
C ASP A 92 2.09 7.26 -12.61
N GLY A 93 3.25 7.53 -13.24
CA GLY A 93 4.56 7.08 -12.74
C GLY A 93 4.98 7.69 -11.40
N GLN A 94 4.31 8.75 -10.94
CA GLN A 94 4.50 9.39 -9.63
C GLN A 94 3.48 8.92 -8.59
N LYS A 95 2.63 7.94 -8.94
CA LYS A 95 1.52 7.42 -8.12
C LYS A 95 0.41 8.45 -7.86
N ASN A 96 0.29 9.48 -8.68
CA ASN A 96 -0.89 10.32 -8.69
C ASN A 96 -2.00 9.65 -9.50
N GLU A 97 -3.24 9.95 -9.15
CA GLU A 97 -4.44 9.43 -9.80
C GLU A 97 -5.08 10.54 -10.62
N GLU A 98 -5.39 10.24 -11.88
CA GLU A 98 -6.24 11.06 -12.75
C GLU A 98 -7.56 10.31 -13.01
N ARG A 99 -8.69 10.96 -12.78
CA ARG A 99 -10.02 10.37 -13.01
C ARG A 99 -10.54 10.75 -14.39
N MET A 100 -10.70 9.76 -15.25
CA MET A 100 -11.28 9.92 -16.57
C MET A 100 -12.74 9.47 -16.56
N PRO A 101 -13.70 10.32 -16.96
CA PRO A 101 -15.08 9.88 -17.13
C PRO A 101 -15.15 8.84 -18.25
N ILE A 102 -16.02 7.85 -18.06
CA ILE A 102 -16.40 6.91 -19.11
C ILE A 102 -17.92 6.79 -19.15
N ASP A 103 -18.46 6.69 -20.35
CA ASP A 103 -19.91 6.51 -20.57
C ASP A 103 -20.24 5.03 -20.81
N ASP A 104 -19.28 4.26 -21.34
CA ASP A 104 -19.37 2.82 -21.57
C ASP A 104 -18.14 2.08 -21.01
N LEU A 105 -18.27 0.81 -20.63
CA LEU A 105 -17.16 0.01 -20.11
C LEU A 105 -16.11 -0.31 -21.18
N ASP A 106 -16.50 -0.36 -22.46
CA ASP A 106 -15.58 -0.58 -23.58
C ASP A 106 -14.59 0.60 -23.74
N GLU A 107 -14.90 1.80 -23.26
CA GLU A 107 -13.98 2.94 -23.28
C GLU A 107 -12.72 2.69 -22.42
N ILE A 108 -12.72 1.68 -21.55
CA ILE A 108 -11.51 1.25 -20.83
C ILE A 108 -10.39 0.86 -21.81
N TYR A 109 -10.71 0.33 -23.00
CA TYR A 109 -9.72 -0.01 -24.02
C TYR A 109 -8.94 1.21 -24.54
N GLU A 110 -9.52 2.41 -24.50
CA GLU A 110 -8.84 3.64 -24.90
C GLU A 110 -7.64 3.96 -23.98
N TYR A 111 -7.65 3.45 -22.75
CA TYR A 111 -6.60 3.64 -21.77
C TYR A 111 -5.60 2.48 -21.68
N ALA A 112 -5.67 1.52 -22.62
CA ALA A 112 -4.85 0.31 -22.59
C ALA A 112 -3.34 0.57 -22.45
N ASP A 113 -2.80 1.53 -23.21
CA ASP A 113 -1.38 1.87 -23.15
C ASP A 113 -0.98 2.48 -21.82
N ARG A 114 -1.86 3.29 -21.21
CA ARG A 114 -1.63 3.87 -19.87
C ARG A 114 -1.59 2.76 -18.82
N LEU A 115 -2.57 1.86 -18.83
CA LEU A 115 -2.63 0.71 -17.92
C LEU A 115 -1.38 -0.18 -18.04
N LYS A 116 -0.97 -0.50 -19.28
CA LYS A 116 0.26 -1.27 -19.56
C LYS A 116 1.51 -0.54 -19.07
N SER A 117 1.57 0.78 -19.23
CA SER A 117 2.69 1.60 -18.75
C SER A 117 2.80 1.63 -17.24
N THR A 118 1.67 1.74 -16.53
CA THR A 118 1.60 1.66 -15.06
C THR A 118 2.16 0.33 -14.56
N VAL A 119 1.75 -0.79 -15.15
CA VAL A 119 2.26 -2.13 -14.79
C VAL A 119 3.77 -2.23 -15.02
N LYS A 120 4.25 -1.82 -16.20
CA LYS A 120 5.70 -1.83 -16.51
C LYS A 120 6.52 -1.00 -15.52
N SER A 121 5.96 0.12 -15.04
CA SER A 121 6.65 0.94 -14.03
C SER A 121 6.89 0.18 -12.73
N TYR A 122 6.05 -0.79 -12.37
CA TYR A 122 6.25 -1.61 -11.18
C TYR A 122 7.36 -2.64 -11.38
N ASP A 123 7.46 -3.28 -12.55
CA ASP A 123 8.52 -4.26 -12.84
C ASP A 123 9.91 -3.58 -12.96
N VAL A 124 10.00 -2.36 -13.54
CA VAL A 124 11.26 -1.59 -13.58
C VAL A 124 11.72 -1.21 -12.17
N ASN A 125 10.77 -0.83 -11.30
CA ASN A 125 11.06 -0.58 -9.89
C ASN A 125 11.39 -1.87 -9.13
N GLU A 126 10.94 -3.03 -9.60
CA GLU A 126 11.26 -4.35 -9.03
C GLU A 126 12.72 -4.71 -9.30
N ALA A 127 13.20 -4.57 -10.55
CA ALA A 127 14.61 -4.78 -10.91
C ALA A 127 15.57 -3.77 -10.23
N ALA A 128 15.12 -2.54 -9.94
CA ALA A 128 15.87 -1.58 -9.14
C ALA A 128 15.77 -1.82 -7.61
N SER A 129 14.82 -2.67 -7.17
CA SER A 129 14.63 -3.07 -5.78
C SER A 129 15.15 -4.47 -5.44
N GLU A 130 15.49 -5.26 -6.47
CA GLU A 130 16.17 -6.56 -6.34
C GLU A 130 17.60 -6.42 -5.84
N SER A 131 18.15 -5.20 -5.79
CA SER A 131 19.21 -4.87 -4.83
C SER A 131 18.58 -4.60 -3.44
N ASN A 132 18.38 -5.67 -2.65
CA ASN A 132 18.13 -5.66 -1.20
C ASN A 132 16.74 -5.20 -0.69
N GLY A 133 15.67 -5.81 -1.19
CA GLY A 133 14.33 -5.72 -0.58
C GLY A 133 14.17 -6.63 0.65
N VAL A 134 14.53 -6.15 1.84
CA VAL A 134 14.45 -6.90 3.11
C VAL A 134 13.02 -6.90 3.71
N ARG A 135 12.00 -7.22 2.90
CA ARG A 135 10.61 -7.31 3.38
C ARG A 135 10.16 -8.75 3.52
N GLY A 136 9.89 -9.14 4.77
CA GLY A 136 9.35 -10.45 5.13
C GLY A 136 10.39 -11.41 5.73
N THR A 137 11.65 -11.00 5.80
CA THR A 137 12.73 -11.81 6.38
C THR A 137 13.11 -11.32 7.79
N TYR A 138 13.59 -12.25 8.60
CA TYR A 138 14.15 -11.95 9.92
C TYR A 138 15.63 -11.70 9.75
N ILE A 139 16.17 -10.66 10.38
CA ILE A 139 17.62 -10.51 10.41
C ILE A 139 18.26 -11.67 11.19
N ASP A 140 19.38 -12.18 10.68
CA ASP A 140 20.24 -13.13 11.39
C ASP A 140 21.41 -12.40 12.03
N HIS A 141 22.17 -11.69 11.20
CA HIS A 141 23.33 -10.91 11.62
C HIS A 141 23.61 -9.77 10.64
N PHE A 142 24.44 -8.84 11.08
CA PHE A 142 25.10 -7.90 10.18
C PHE A 142 26.60 -7.98 10.37
N GLU A 143 27.36 -7.56 9.37
CA GLU A 143 28.80 -7.35 9.51
C GLU A 143 29.10 -5.87 9.33
N LEU A 144 30.01 -5.34 10.13
CA LEU A 144 30.53 -3.99 9.98
C LEU A 144 32.05 -4.07 9.96
N ASN A 145 32.67 -3.58 8.88
CA ASN A 145 34.11 -3.71 8.64
C ASN A 145 34.62 -5.17 8.75
N GLY A 146 33.81 -6.12 8.25
CA GLY A 146 34.10 -7.55 8.28
C GLY A 146 33.95 -8.23 9.65
N VAL A 147 33.52 -7.51 10.69
CA VAL A 147 33.23 -8.09 12.01
C VAL A 147 31.75 -8.45 12.09
N LYS A 148 31.46 -9.71 12.40
CA LYS A 148 30.09 -10.24 12.52
C LYS A 148 29.43 -9.87 13.86
N TYR A 149 28.16 -9.45 13.79
CA TYR A 149 27.31 -9.15 14.94
C TYR A 149 25.95 -9.85 14.82
N GLU A 150 25.73 -10.82 15.71
CA GLU A 150 24.46 -11.55 15.82
C GLU A 150 23.35 -10.66 16.41
N VAL A 151 22.16 -10.72 15.80
CA VAL A 151 20.99 -9.95 16.24
C VAL A 151 19.70 -10.73 15.99
N ASP A 152 18.68 -10.45 16.80
CA ASP A 152 17.38 -11.15 16.75
C ASP A 152 16.27 -10.32 16.09
N SER A 153 16.51 -9.03 15.83
CA SER A 153 15.51 -8.11 15.31
C SER A 153 16.14 -6.88 14.67
N TRP A 154 15.38 -6.22 13.79
CA TRP A 154 15.79 -4.95 13.19
C TRP A 154 16.05 -3.87 14.26
N LYS A 155 15.26 -3.87 15.33
CA LYS A 155 15.47 -2.98 16.48
C LYS A 155 16.83 -3.23 17.14
N SER A 156 17.17 -4.50 17.43
CA SER A 156 18.45 -4.82 18.08
C SER A 156 19.64 -4.50 17.20
N MET A 157 19.53 -4.68 15.88
CA MET A 157 20.50 -4.19 14.90
C MET A 157 20.75 -2.68 15.01
N LEU A 158 19.68 -1.86 14.93
CA LEU A 158 19.80 -0.41 14.98
C LEU A 158 20.49 0.06 16.28
N LEU A 159 20.06 -0.49 17.42
CA LEU A 159 20.65 -0.17 18.73
C LEU A 159 22.11 -0.61 18.82
N LYS A 160 22.45 -1.77 18.24
CA LYS A 160 23.83 -2.27 18.20
C LYS A 160 24.73 -1.32 17.40
N ILE A 161 24.28 -0.86 16.24
CA ILE A 161 25.02 0.11 15.41
C ILE A 161 25.20 1.44 16.14
N CYS A 162 24.16 1.96 16.78
CA CYS A 162 24.26 3.15 17.61
C CYS A 162 25.32 2.98 18.71
N GLY A 163 25.31 1.83 19.40
CA GLY A 163 26.30 1.52 20.44
C GLY A 163 27.74 1.40 19.92
N LEU A 164 27.92 0.82 18.72
CA LEU A 164 29.23 0.74 18.06
C LEU A 164 29.75 2.13 17.69
N MET A 165 28.90 2.98 17.10
CA MET A 165 29.28 4.36 16.75
C MET A 165 29.56 5.22 17.98
N LEU A 166 28.78 5.07 19.05
CA LEU A 166 29.03 5.76 20.31
C LEU A 166 30.37 5.34 20.92
N THR A 167 30.71 4.05 20.85
CA THR A 167 31.97 3.54 21.41
C THR A 167 33.17 4.05 20.62
N ALA A 168 33.09 4.05 19.28
CA ALA A 168 34.17 4.51 18.40
C ALA A 168 34.32 6.04 18.35
N HIS A 169 33.20 6.78 18.45
CA HIS A 169 33.13 8.22 18.18
C HIS A 169 32.46 9.01 19.33
N LYS A 170 32.73 8.63 20.59
CA LYS A 170 32.03 9.14 21.79
C LYS A 170 31.86 10.67 21.83
N GLY A 171 32.89 11.43 21.47
CA GLY A 171 32.87 12.90 21.52
C GLY A 171 32.07 13.57 20.40
N GLN A 172 31.63 12.80 19.40
CA GLN A 172 30.91 13.29 18.22
C GLN A 172 29.52 12.64 18.10
N PHE A 173 29.13 11.78 19.04
CA PHE A 173 27.91 10.99 18.88
C PHE A 173 26.65 11.84 18.78
N ASP A 174 26.60 13.01 19.44
CA ASP A 174 25.49 13.96 19.33
C ASP A 174 25.20 14.41 17.88
N ASN A 175 26.13 14.22 16.94
CA ASN A 175 25.90 14.46 15.51
C ASN A 175 24.70 13.65 14.97
N VAL A 176 24.34 12.49 15.56
CA VAL A 176 23.16 11.73 15.11
C VAL A 176 21.87 12.54 15.17
N LEU A 177 21.81 13.58 16.01
CA LEU A 177 20.66 14.50 16.09
C LEU A 177 20.46 15.31 14.80
N SER A 178 21.46 15.40 13.92
CA SER A 178 21.31 16.02 12.60
C SER A 178 20.60 15.12 11.59
N LEU A 179 20.44 13.82 11.87
CA LEU A 179 19.70 12.90 11.02
C LEU A 179 18.19 13.12 11.20
N GLY A 180 17.59 13.83 10.25
CA GLY A 180 16.17 14.18 10.26
C GLY A 180 15.34 13.38 9.26
N GLY A 181 14.27 12.74 9.74
CA GLY A 181 13.22 12.25 8.86
C GLY A 181 12.31 13.38 8.37
N ARG A 182 11.65 13.20 7.22
CA ARG A 182 10.81 14.23 6.58
C ARG A 182 9.74 14.88 7.48
N LYS A 183 9.17 14.12 8.42
CA LYS A 183 8.10 14.58 9.33
C LYS A 183 8.47 14.51 10.81
N ARG A 184 9.44 13.67 11.19
CA ARG A 184 9.83 13.40 12.58
C ARG A 184 11.32 13.09 12.61
N ALA A 185 11.97 13.45 13.71
CA ALA A 185 13.37 13.14 13.94
C ALA A 185 13.59 11.63 14.09
N TYR A 186 14.77 11.14 13.74
CA TYR A 186 15.20 9.78 14.06
C TYR A 186 15.78 9.68 15.46
N PHE A 187 16.42 10.75 15.92
CA PHE A 187 17.04 10.88 17.23
C PHE A 187 16.51 12.13 17.93
N SER A 188 16.31 12.05 19.24
CA SER A 188 15.98 13.21 20.06
C SER A 188 16.47 13.02 21.49
N LYS A 189 16.78 14.14 22.17
CA LYS A 189 17.00 14.17 23.63
C LYS A 189 15.67 14.18 24.41
N ASN A 190 14.56 14.44 23.73
CA ASN A 190 13.22 14.44 24.28
C ASN A 190 12.41 13.25 23.73
N PRO A 191 12.16 12.20 24.53
CA PRO A 191 11.50 10.99 24.03
C PRO A 191 10.07 11.23 23.54
N THR A 192 9.41 12.32 23.96
CA THR A 192 8.04 12.66 23.55
C THR A 192 7.94 13.10 22.08
N GLU A 193 9.07 13.44 21.45
CA GLU A 193 9.14 13.79 20.02
C GLU A 193 9.15 12.55 19.10
N LEU A 194 9.35 11.36 19.68
CA LEU A 194 9.41 10.08 18.97
C LEU A 194 8.14 9.26 19.23
N ARG A 195 7.82 8.33 18.33
CA ARG A 195 6.67 7.41 18.46
C ARG A 195 7.02 6.21 19.34
N SER A 196 8.18 5.60 19.12
CA SER A 196 8.67 4.45 19.90
C SER A 196 10.12 4.72 20.32
N PRO A 197 10.34 5.62 21.29
CA PRO A 197 11.67 6.01 21.74
C PRO A 197 12.36 4.85 22.45
N GLU A 198 13.58 4.53 22.05
CA GLU A 198 14.45 3.60 22.76
C GLU A 198 15.72 4.34 23.21
N PRO A 199 16.10 4.23 24.49
CA PRO A 199 17.27 4.93 25.00
C PRO A 199 18.57 4.32 24.44
N ILE A 200 19.51 5.17 24.05
CA ILE A 200 20.86 4.75 23.69
C ILE A 200 21.71 4.77 24.97
N THR A 201 22.01 3.59 25.50
CA THR A 201 22.73 3.43 26.77
C THR A 201 24.05 4.18 26.76
N GLY A 202 24.27 5.05 27.76
CA GLY A 202 25.48 5.88 27.88
C GLY A 202 25.32 7.31 27.34
N THR A 203 24.11 7.70 26.92
CA THR A 203 23.78 9.06 26.43
C THR A 203 22.45 9.53 26.99
N ASP A 204 22.10 10.80 26.74
CA ASP A 204 20.76 11.37 26.94
C ASP A 204 19.90 11.33 25.67
N ILE A 205 20.30 10.53 24.67
CA ILE A 205 19.67 10.45 23.35
C ILE A 205 18.79 9.19 23.24
N TYR A 206 17.63 9.36 22.61
CA TYR A 206 16.70 8.31 22.23
C TYR A 206 16.68 8.15 20.71
N VAL A 207 16.49 6.92 20.24
CA VAL A 207 16.29 6.57 18.82
C VAL A 207 14.87 6.08 18.56
N GLU A 208 14.29 6.46 17.42
CA GLU A 208 13.02 5.93 16.94
C GLU A 208 13.19 4.50 16.40
N THR A 209 12.36 3.58 16.87
CA THR A 209 12.44 2.16 16.49
C THR A 209 11.19 1.63 15.78
N SER A 210 10.12 2.41 15.68
CA SER A 210 8.90 2.08 14.94
C SER A 210 9.08 2.32 13.43
N HIS A 211 10.00 1.56 12.84
CA HIS A 211 10.36 1.66 11.42
C HIS A 211 10.31 0.30 10.73
N SER A 212 9.99 0.30 9.43
CA SER A 212 10.11 -0.90 8.60
C SER A 212 11.56 -1.31 8.46
N ALA A 213 11.82 -2.59 8.16
CA ALA A 213 13.16 -3.11 7.90
C ALA A 213 13.96 -2.24 6.92
N ASP A 214 13.42 -1.93 5.74
CA ASP A 214 14.08 -1.06 4.75
C ASP A 214 14.53 0.30 5.32
N ARG A 215 13.73 0.87 6.22
CA ARG A 215 14.03 2.18 6.82
C ARG A 215 15.10 2.04 7.89
N ILE A 216 15.11 0.94 8.64
CA ILE A 216 16.16 0.64 9.61
C ILE A 216 17.48 0.39 8.88
N VAL A 217 17.46 -0.36 7.77
CA VAL A 217 18.63 -0.59 6.93
C VAL A 217 19.18 0.73 6.39
N LYS A 218 18.32 1.58 5.82
CA LYS A 218 18.73 2.89 5.33
C LYS A 218 19.30 3.77 6.45
N LEU A 219 18.59 3.88 7.57
CA LEU A 219 19.04 4.67 8.71
C LEU A 219 20.39 4.16 9.27
N SER A 220 20.60 2.84 9.27
CA SER A 220 21.87 2.24 9.68
C SER A 220 23.03 2.68 8.79
N ARG A 221 22.82 2.75 7.47
CA ARG A 221 23.79 3.30 6.51
C ARG A 221 24.03 4.79 6.74
N ASP A 222 22.96 5.57 6.88
CA ASP A 222 23.04 7.01 7.15
C ASP A 222 23.86 7.29 8.45
N ILE A 223 23.66 6.48 9.49
CA ILE A 223 24.40 6.56 10.76
C ILE A 223 25.89 6.31 10.56
N ILE A 224 26.28 5.20 9.92
CA ILE A 224 27.71 4.90 9.77
C ILE A 224 28.39 5.92 8.85
N SER A 225 27.71 6.40 7.80
CA SER A 225 28.25 7.44 6.92
C SER A 225 28.42 8.78 7.61
N LEU A 226 27.55 9.12 8.56
CA LEU A 226 27.74 10.31 9.40
C LEU A 226 29.06 10.29 10.18
N PHE A 227 29.56 9.11 10.54
CA PHE A 227 30.84 8.92 11.23
C PHE A 227 32.01 8.54 10.31
N GLY A 228 31.82 8.69 8.98
CA GLY A 228 32.88 8.55 7.99
C GLY A 228 33.11 7.15 7.44
N TYR A 229 32.22 6.19 7.73
CA TYR A 229 32.26 4.86 7.12
C TYR A 229 31.55 4.87 5.75
N SER A 230 31.97 3.98 4.85
CA SER A 230 31.25 3.73 3.60
C SER A 230 29.92 3.03 3.88
N GLU A 231 28.89 3.29 3.07
CA GLU A 231 27.65 2.51 3.13
C GLU A 231 27.87 1.02 2.80
N ASP A 232 28.96 0.70 2.11
CA ASP A 232 29.38 -0.67 1.77
C ASP A 232 30.11 -1.38 2.92
N ASP A 233 30.51 -0.65 3.98
CA ASP A 233 31.18 -1.24 5.14
C ASP A 233 30.23 -2.08 5.98
N ILE A 234 28.91 -1.96 5.75
CA ILE A 234 27.87 -2.75 6.40
C ILE A 234 27.23 -3.77 5.43
N SER A 235 27.30 -5.04 5.80
CA SER A 235 26.56 -6.12 5.14
C SER A 235 25.46 -6.64 6.06
N ILE A 236 24.31 -7.00 5.49
CA ILE A 236 23.12 -7.40 6.25
C ILE A 236 22.65 -8.74 5.72
N ASN A 237 22.56 -9.72 6.62
CA ASN A 237 22.18 -11.08 6.28
C ASN A 237 20.87 -11.45 6.97
N THR A 238 19.94 -12.00 6.20
CA THR A 238 18.60 -12.37 6.68
C THR A 238 18.39 -13.87 6.59
N LYS A 239 17.51 -14.40 7.45
CA LYS A 239 17.03 -15.78 7.45
C LYS A 239 15.98 -16.01 6.38
#